data_AF-A0A402CS38-F1
#
_entry.id   AF-A0A402CS38-F1
#
_cell.length_a   1.000
_cell.length_b   1.000
_cell.length_c   1.000
_cell.angle_alpha   90.00
_cell.angle_beta   90.00
_cell.angle_gamma   90.00
#
_symmetry.space_group_name_H-M   'P 1'
#
loop_
_entity.id
_entity.type
_entity.pdbx_description
1 polymer ?
#
loop_
_entity_poly.entity_id
_entity_poly.type
_entity_poly.pdbx_seq_one_letter_code
_entity_poly.pdbx_strand_id
1 'polypeptide(L)'
;MKISNERKRRIVQTLIQLFSLAAALCLGLWGWMDLSYTKSGYLDFILHKNQYEQMVAHAKQSGVPPGGSNRFAPPQQLSKKATIRDDYSGYITTTRDLSGHYTITIITSDKHHGGVFGYVYSDLTVKPAEETETTAPFQRLSPTLDTHWWIAEGDE
;
A
#
# COMPACT_ATOMS: atom_id res chain seq x y z
N MET A 1 56.44 12.70 -20.62
CA MET A 1 55.37 12.62 -21.64
C MET A 1 54.30 13.67 -21.31
N LYS A 2 54.27 14.82 -22.01
CA LYS A 2 53.30 15.92 -21.75
C LYS A 2 51.96 15.58 -22.41
N ILE A 3 50.90 15.40 -21.61
CA ILE A 3 49.53 15.22 -22.12
C ILE A 3 49.07 16.56 -22.71
N SER A 4 48.64 16.58 -23.98
CA SER A 4 48.17 17.80 -24.64
C SER A 4 46.90 18.33 -23.97
N ASN A 5 46.72 19.66 -23.98
CA ASN A 5 45.56 20.31 -23.36
C ASN A 5 44.22 19.82 -23.94
N GLU A 6 44.19 19.38 -25.20
CA GLU A 6 43.00 18.78 -25.80
C GLU A 6 42.66 17.41 -25.21
N ARG A 7 43.65 16.55 -24.94
CA ARG A 7 43.42 15.26 -24.27
C ARG A 7 42.88 15.49 -22.86
N LYS A 8 43.41 16.48 -22.13
CA LYS A 8 42.91 16.85 -20.80
C LYS A 8 41.45 17.28 -20.86
N ARG A 9 41.08 18.13 -21.83
CA ARG A 9 39.70 18.60 -22.00
C ARG A 9 38.72 17.46 -22.32
N ARG A 10 39.10 16.53 -23.20
CA ARG A 10 38.28 15.35 -23.52
C ARG A 10 38.11 14.43 -22.30
N ILE A 11 39.19 14.17 -21.55
CA ILE A 11 39.13 13.34 -20.33
C ILE A 11 38.19 13.98 -19.30
N VAL A 12 38.32 15.28 -19.05
CA VAL A 12 37.44 16.00 -18.11
C VAL A 12 35.99 15.94 -18.57
N GLN A 13 35.72 16.12 -19.87
CA GLN A 13 34.36 16.08 -20.41
C GLN A 13 33.74 14.68 -20.29
N THR A 14 34.50 13.62 -20.54
CA THR A 14 34.06 12.24 -20.33
C THR A 14 33.78 11.95 -18.85
N LEU A 15 34.63 12.44 -17.93
CA LEU A 15 34.40 12.28 -16.49
C LEU A 15 33.12 12.98 -16.03
N ILE A 16 32.85 14.19 -16.52
CA ILE A 16 31.60 14.91 -16.23
C ILE A 16 30.39 14.11 -16.74
N GLN A 17 30.44 13.58 -17.97
CA GLN A 17 29.34 12.78 -18.52
C GLN A 17 29.09 11.50 -17.72
N LEU A 18 30.16 10.80 -17.32
CA LEU A 18 30.05 9.61 -16.48
C LEU A 18 29.48 9.94 -15.10
N PHE A 19 29.91 11.04 -14.49
CA PHE A 19 29.39 11.48 -13.20
C PHE A 19 27.91 11.85 -13.29
N SER A 20 27.50 12.60 -14.33
CA SER A 20 26.10 12.95 -14.54
C SER A 20 25.22 11.72 -14.76
N LEU A 21 25.69 10.72 -15.51
CA LEU A 21 24.98 9.47 -15.71
C LEU A 21 24.84 8.68 -14.40
N ALA A 22 25.93 8.58 -13.62
CA ALA A 22 25.91 7.91 -12.32
C ALA A 22 24.96 8.61 -11.34
N ALA A 23 24.98 9.94 -11.28
CA ALA A 23 24.08 10.73 -10.44
C ALA A 23 22.61 10.52 -10.82
N ALA A 24 22.29 10.50 -12.13
CA ALA A 24 20.94 10.23 -12.59
C ALA A 24 20.45 8.82 -12.21
N LEU A 25 21.32 7.81 -12.30
CA LEU A 25 21.01 6.45 -11.87
C LEU A 25 20.79 6.36 -10.35
N CYS A 26 21.63 7.01 -9.55
CA CYS A 26 21.47 7.04 -8.10
C CYS A 26 20.16 7.72 -7.68
N LEU A 27 19.80 8.85 -8.29
CA LEU A 27 18.53 9.52 -8.00
C LEU A 27 17.33 8.69 -8.46
N GLY A 28 17.42 8.01 -9.61
CA GLY A 28 16.38 7.10 -10.08
C GLY A 28 16.18 5.92 -9.14
N LEU A 29 17.26 5.28 -8.69
CA LEU A 29 17.21 4.17 -7.73
C LEU A 29 16.70 4.63 -6.36
N TRP A 30 17.12 5.80 -5.89
CA TRP A 30 16.64 6.33 -4.61
C TRP A 30 15.14 6.67 -4.68
N GLY A 31 14.70 7.36 -5.74
CA GLY A 31 13.27 7.63 -5.95
C GLY A 31 12.45 6.34 -6.06
N TRP A 32 12.99 5.30 -6.70
CA TRP A 32 12.34 4.00 -6.76
C TRP A 32 12.25 3.32 -5.39
N MET A 33 13.33 3.35 -4.59
CA MET A 33 13.32 2.79 -3.24
C MET A 33 12.34 3.54 -2.33
N ASP A 34 12.34 4.86 -2.35
CA ASP A 34 11.40 5.66 -1.54
C ASP A 34 9.94 5.39 -1.92
N LEU A 35 9.66 5.22 -3.21
CA LEU A 35 8.32 4.85 -3.67
C LEU A 35 7.92 3.43 -3.20
N SER A 36 8.87 2.50 -3.22
CA SER A 36 8.63 1.08 -2.93
C SER A 36 8.54 0.78 -1.43
N TYR A 37 9.26 1.54 -0.60
CA TYR A 37 9.35 1.27 0.84
C TYR A 37 8.52 2.25 1.69
N THR A 38 8.38 3.51 1.28
CA THR A 38 7.72 4.55 2.10
C THR A 38 6.23 4.73 1.79
N LYS A 39 5.73 4.13 0.69
CA LYS A 39 4.31 4.21 0.24
C LYS A 39 3.79 2.87 -0.29
N SER A 40 4.34 1.76 0.16
CA SER A 40 4.02 0.41 -0.31
C SER A 40 2.53 0.12 -0.26
N GLY A 41 1.86 0.37 0.87
CA GLY A 41 0.41 0.13 1.00
C GLY A 41 -0.46 0.95 0.04
N TYR A 42 -0.06 2.17 -0.30
CA TYR A 42 -0.82 3.03 -1.22
C TYR A 42 -0.73 2.56 -2.68
N LEU A 43 0.47 2.21 -3.13
CA LEU A 43 0.65 1.67 -4.48
C LEU A 43 0.01 0.29 -4.62
N ASP A 44 0.16 -0.56 -3.61
CA ASP A 44 -0.48 -1.86 -3.53
C ASP A 44 -2.00 -1.72 -3.66
N PHE A 45 -2.59 -0.77 -2.90
CA PHE A 45 -4.01 -0.44 -3.02
C PHE A 45 -4.43 -0.08 -4.44
N ILE A 46 -3.70 0.82 -5.12
CA ILE A 46 -4.05 1.26 -6.47
C ILE A 46 -3.95 0.11 -7.47
N LEU A 47 -2.86 -0.65 -7.41
CA LEU A 47 -2.61 -1.75 -8.35
C LEU A 47 -3.62 -2.89 -8.18
N HIS A 48 -4.10 -3.11 -6.95
CA HIS A 48 -4.97 -4.23 -6.59
C HIS A 48 -6.40 -3.80 -6.21
N LYS A 49 -6.81 -2.54 -6.49
CA LYS A 49 -8.14 -1.98 -6.12
C LYS A 49 -9.31 -2.91 -6.43
N ASN A 50 -9.36 -3.43 -7.66
CA ASN A 50 -10.43 -4.32 -8.12
C ASN A 50 -10.53 -5.60 -7.28
N GLN A 51 -9.42 -6.10 -6.73
CA GLN A 51 -9.43 -7.29 -5.88
C GLN A 51 -9.93 -6.97 -4.48
N TYR A 52 -9.57 -5.82 -3.92
CA TYR A 52 -10.14 -5.37 -2.65
C TYR A 52 -11.65 -5.14 -2.77
N GLU A 53 -12.13 -4.61 -3.89
CA GLU A 53 -13.56 -4.50 -4.19
C GLU A 53 -14.25 -5.87 -4.28
N GLN A 54 -13.60 -6.87 -4.89
CA GLN A 54 -14.09 -8.25 -4.92
C GLN A 54 -14.11 -8.88 -3.52
N MET A 55 -13.11 -8.59 -2.68
CA MET A 55 -13.08 -9.03 -1.28
C MET A 55 -14.21 -8.38 -0.48
N VAL A 56 -14.51 -7.10 -0.71
CA VAL A 56 -15.66 -6.40 -0.11
C VAL A 56 -16.98 -7.02 -0.56
N ALA A 57 -17.14 -7.31 -1.85
CA ALA A 57 -18.34 -7.97 -2.36
C ALA A 57 -18.53 -9.36 -1.73
N HIS A 58 -17.46 -10.15 -1.63
CA HIS A 58 -17.49 -11.46 -0.97
C HIS A 58 -17.80 -11.34 0.53
N ALA A 59 -17.22 -10.34 1.20
CA ALA A 59 -17.48 -10.05 2.60
C ALA A 59 -18.95 -9.69 2.86
N LYS A 60 -19.57 -8.91 1.98
CA LYS A 60 -21.01 -8.59 2.07
C LYS A 60 -21.88 -9.84 1.85
N GLN A 61 -21.45 -10.76 0.99
CA GLN A 61 -22.14 -12.04 0.77
C GLN A 61 -22.06 -13.01 1.95
N SER A 62 -21.12 -12.81 2.89
CA SER A 62 -21.00 -13.67 4.08
C SER A 62 -22.22 -13.61 5.02
N GLY A 63 -23.15 -12.66 4.81
CA GLY A 63 -24.44 -12.67 5.47
C GLY A 63 -24.42 -12.24 6.94
N VAL A 64 -23.43 -11.45 7.36
CA VAL A 64 -23.34 -10.94 8.74
C VAL A 64 -24.65 -10.23 9.15
N PRO A 65 -25.29 -10.66 10.25
CA PRO A 65 -26.51 -10.02 10.74
C PRO A 65 -26.23 -8.62 11.28
N PRO A 66 -27.22 -7.70 11.33
CA PRO A 66 -27.06 -6.40 11.97
C PRO A 66 -26.58 -6.53 13.43
N GLY A 67 -25.57 -5.74 13.81
CA GLY A 67 -24.88 -5.83 15.10
C GLY A 67 -23.85 -6.98 15.21
N GLY A 68 -23.68 -7.76 14.14
CA GLY A 68 -22.77 -8.90 14.09
C GLY A 68 -21.40 -8.58 13.51
N SER A 69 -20.47 -9.51 13.73
CA SER A 69 -19.15 -9.52 13.09
C SER A 69 -18.76 -10.93 12.66
N ASN A 70 -17.99 -11.05 11.59
CA ASN A 70 -17.40 -12.31 11.14
C ASN A 70 -15.94 -12.09 10.73
N ARG A 71 -15.11 -13.12 10.87
CA ARG A 71 -13.71 -13.13 10.44
C ARG A 71 -13.43 -14.38 9.63
N PHE A 72 -12.86 -14.21 8.45
CA PHE A 72 -12.54 -15.33 7.56
C PHE A 72 -11.28 -15.06 6.76
N ALA A 73 -10.67 -16.12 6.25
CA ALA A 73 -9.53 -16.02 5.35
C ALA A 73 -10.00 -15.54 3.96
N PRO A 74 -9.21 -14.73 3.25
CA PRO A 74 -9.54 -14.31 1.89
C PRO A 74 -9.67 -15.53 0.95
N PRO A 75 -10.61 -15.51 -0.02
CA PRO A 75 -10.75 -16.58 -1.00
C PRO A 75 -9.44 -16.81 -1.77
N GLN A 76 -8.99 -18.06 -1.88
CA GLN A 76 -7.71 -18.40 -2.52
C GLN A 76 -7.51 -17.81 -3.92
N GLN A 77 -8.58 -17.67 -4.70
CA GLN A 77 -8.53 -17.10 -6.05
C GLN A 77 -8.27 -15.58 -6.05
N LEU A 78 -8.75 -14.88 -5.02
CA LEU A 78 -8.52 -13.45 -4.81
C LEU A 78 -7.16 -13.19 -4.17
N SER A 79 -6.66 -14.13 -3.37
CA SER A 79 -5.30 -14.11 -2.85
C SER A 79 -4.28 -14.22 -4.00
N LYS A 80 -4.32 -15.28 -4.82
CA LYS A 80 -3.27 -15.53 -5.83
C LYS A 80 -3.03 -14.43 -6.87
N LYS A 81 -4.00 -13.55 -7.12
CA LYS A 81 -3.89 -12.48 -8.13
C LYS A 81 -3.43 -11.14 -7.56
N ALA A 82 -3.52 -10.92 -6.25
CA ALA A 82 -3.17 -9.66 -5.61
C ALA A 82 -1.67 -9.55 -5.27
N THR A 83 -0.83 -10.32 -5.96
CA THR A 83 0.56 -10.55 -5.52
C THR A 83 0.65 -11.14 -4.11
N ILE A 84 -0.46 -11.65 -3.56
CA ILE A 84 -0.53 -12.40 -2.31
C ILE A 84 -0.10 -13.83 -2.65
N ARG A 85 1.21 -14.08 -2.62
CA ARG A 85 1.81 -15.42 -2.80
C ARG A 85 1.42 -16.35 -1.64
N ASP A 86 1.71 -17.64 -1.79
CA ASP A 86 1.19 -18.74 -0.94
C ASP A 86 1.58 -18.69 0.57
N ASP A 87 2.32 -17.67 1.01
CA ASP A 87 2.83 -17.51 2.39
C ASP A 87 2.10 -16.42 3.23
N TYR A 88 1.04 -15.81 2.70
CA TYR A 88 0.40 -14.62 3.28
C TYR A 88 -0.72 -15.01 4.25
N SER A 89 -0.52 -14.79 5.55
CA SER A 89 -1.55 -14.92 6.59
C SER A 89 -2.40 -13.66 6.67
N GLY A 90 -3.30 -13.46 5.70
CA GLY A 90 -4.28 -12.38 5.71
C GLY A 90 -5.63 -12.81 6.31
N TYR A 91 -6.39 -11.86 6.86
CA TYR A 91 -7.78 -12.09 7.26
C TYR A 91 -8.66 -10.92 6.86
N ILE A 92 -9.93 -11.23 6.61
CA ILE A 92 -11.00 -10.27 6.38
C ILE A 92 -11.89 -10.30 7.60
N THR A 93 -12.09 -9.14 8.22
CA THR A 93 -13.07 -8.93 9.28
C THR A 93 -14.21 -8.08 8.73
N THR A 94 -15.43 -8.59 8.83
CA THR A 94 -16.65 -7.90 8.42
C THR A 94 -17.47 -7.60 9.66
N THR A 95 -17.81 -6.33 9.86
CA THR A 95 -18.72 -5.88 10.92
C THR A 95 -19.92 -5.22 10.26
N ARG A 96 -21.11 -5.45 10.80
CA ARG A 96 -22.33 -4.81 10.35
C ARG A 96 -23.01 -4.10 11.51
N ASP A 97 -23.26 -2.81 11.39
CA ASP A 97 -23.97 -2.07 12.44
C ASP A 97 -25.47 -2.43 12.46
N LEU A 98 -26.20 -1.90 13.45
CA LEU A 98 -27.65 -2.12 13.58
C LEU A 98 -28.46 -1.46 12.46
N SER A 99 -27.91 -0.40 11.84
CA SER A 99 -28.49 0.27 10.67
C SER A 99 -28.26 -0.49 9.36
N GLY A 100 -27.44 -1.54 9.40
CA GLY A 100 -27.14 -2.42 8.28
C GLY A 100 -25.90 -2.05 7.47
N HIS A 101 -25.13 -1.02 7.88
CA HIS A 101 -23.91 -0.58 7.21
C HIS A 101 -22.74 -1.52 7.52
N TYR A 102 -21.94 -1.80 6.50
CA TYR A 102 -20.76 -2.64 6.62
C TYR A 102 -19.50 -1.82 6.90
N THR A 103 -18.66 -2.35 7.79
CA THR A 103 -17.24 -2.00 7.90
C THR A 103 -16.43 -3.27 7.68
N ILE A 104 -15.55 -3.25 6.69
CA ILE A 104 -14.77 -4.41 6.25
C ILE A 104 -13.30 -4.06 6.36
N THR A 105 -12.57 -4.83 7.16
CA THR A 105 -11.13 -4.71 7.34
C THR A 105 -10.45 -5.87 6.65
N ILE A 106 -9.53 -5.60 5.74
CA ILE A 106 -8.74 -6.55 4.98
C ILE A 106 -7.30 -6.37 5.44
N ILE A 107 -6.70 -7.39 6.02
CA ILE A 107 -5.30 -7.34 6.44
C ILE A 107 -4.49 -8.27 5.53
N THR A 108 -3.44 -7.72 4.95
CA THR A 108 -2.46 -8.41 4.11
C THR A 108 -1.08 -8.30 4.76
N SER A 109 -0.29 -9.38 4.75
CA SER A 109 1.09 -9.38 5.25
C SER A 109 2.01 -9.70 4.09
N ASP A 110 2.87 -8.77 3.72
CA ASP A 110 3.76 -8.91 2.57
C ASP A 110 5.23 -8.85 2.98
N LYS A 111 5.94 -9.98 2.82
CA LYS A 111 7.38 -10.11 3.10
C LYS A 111 8.27 -9.34 2.11
N HIS A 112 7.78 -9.03 0.91
CA HIS A 112 8.50 -8.28 -0.12
C HIS A 112 8.34 -6.76 0.02
N HIS A 113 7.22 -6.31 0.58
CA HIS A 113 6.99 -4.90 0.92
C HIS A 113 7.41 -4.55 2.36
N GLY A 114 7.84 -5.54 3.15
CA GLY A 114 8.47 -5.35 4.46
C GLY A 114 7.49 -5.00 5.57
N GLY A 115 6.25 -5.52 5.55
CA GLY A 115 5.31 -5.27 6.63
C GLY A 115 3.90 -5.83 6.47
N VAL A 116 3.04 -5.47 7.43
CA VAL A 116 1.61 -5.80 7.47
C VAL A 116 0.81 -4.55 7.11
N PHE A 117 -0.02 -4.65 6.07
CA PHE A 117 -0.90 -3.57 5.63
C PHE A 117 -2.36 -3.92 5.90
N GLY A 118 -3.09 -2.96 6.45
CA GLY A 118 -4.54 -3.02 6.63
C GLY A 118 -5.25 -2.10 5.66
N TYR A 119 -6.32 -2.59 5.06
CA TYR A 119 -7.24 -1.82 4.23
C TYR A 119 -8.63 -1.87 4.87
N VAL A 120 -9.23 -0.72 5.09
CA VAL A 120 -10.56 -0.62 5.67
C VAL A 120 -11.50 -0.03 4.63
N TYR A 121 -12.62 -0.71 4.41
CA TYR A 121 -13.76 -0.23 3.64
C TYR A 121 -14.95 0.02 4.55
N SER A 122 -15.72 1.08 4.32
CA SER A 122 -16.99 1.33 5.02
C SER A 122 -18.04 1.86 4.06
N ASP A 123 -19.29 1.42 4.21
CA ASP A 123 -20.42 1.98 3.46
C ASP A 123 -20.69 3.44 3.82
N LEU A 124 -20.27 3.86 5.02
CA LEU A 124 -20.36 5.25 5.43
C LEU A 124 -19.14 6.00 4.92
N THR A 125 -19.38 7.11 4.23
CA THR A 125 -18.32 8.04 3.90
C THR A 125 -17.86 8.72 5.19
N VAL A 126 -16.65 8.40 5.62
CA VAL A 126 -16.08 9.08 6.80
C VAL A 126 -15.48 10.38 6.31
N LYS A 127 -16.10 11.51 6.64
CA LYS A 127 -15.41 12.81 6.57
C LYS A 127 -14.08 12.65 7.31
N PRO A 128 -12.93 13.06 6.75
CA PRO A 128 -11.68 13.03 7.49
C PRO A 128 -11.94 13.69 8.83
N ALA A 129 -11.81 12.93 9.91
CA ALA A 129 -11.99 13.51 11.23
C ALA A 129 -10.90 14.56 11.36
N GLU A 130 -11.29 15.77 11.75
CA GLU A 130 -10.34 16.72 12.33
C GLU A 130 -9.50 15.95 13.36
N GLU A 131 -8.18 16.14 13.32
CA GLU A 131 -7.17 15.43 14.09
C GLU A 131 -7.54 15.30 15.57
N THR A 132 -8.29 14.26 15.93
CA THR A 132 -8.41 13.82 17.31
C THR A 132 -7.42 12.69 17.46
N GLU A 133 -6.26 13.02 18.04
CA GLU A 133 -5.30 12.08 18.61
C GLU A 133 -6.05 11.00 19.38
N THR A 134 -6.27 9.85 18.75
CA THR A 134 -6.79 8.68 19.42
C THR A 134 -5.84 7.53 19.15
N THR A 135 -5.36 6.95 20.23
CA THR A 135 -4.48 5.79 20.36
C THR A 135 -5.10 4.52 19.77
N ALA A 136 -5.35 4.51 18.47
CA ALA A 136 -5.54 3.29 17.70
C ALA A 136 -4.17 2.81 17.22
N PRO A 137 -3.89 1.48 17.18
CA PRO A 137 -2.62 0.93 16.69
C PRO A 137 -2.43 1.08 15.17
N PHE A 138 -3.20 1.96 14.53
CA PHE A 138 -3.23 2.16 13.08
C PHE A 138 -3.02 3.64 12.82
N GLN A 139 -1.85 4.00 12.27
CA GLN A 139 -1.63 5.35 11.79
C GLN A 139 -2.61 5.61 10.64
N ARG A 140 -3.44 6.64 10.82
CA ARG A 140 -4.39 7.10 9.81
C ARG A 140 -3.63 7.92 8.78
N LEU A 141 -3.17 7.28 7.71
CA LEU A 141 -2.54 8.00 6.60
C LEU A 141 -3.61 8.66 5.72
N SER A 142 -3.47 9.99 5.56
CA SER A 142 -4.35 10.91 4.81
C SER A 142 -4.02 10.93 3.30
N PRO A 143 -4.85 11.47 2.36
CA PRO A 143 -6.30 11.67 2.36
C PRO A 143 -7.00 10.64 1.44
N THR A 144 -8.26 10.34 1.73
CA THR A 144 -9.26 9.64 0.87
C THR A 144 -8.77 9.23 -0.54
N LEU A 145 -8.29 8.00 -0.69
CA LEU A 145 -8.17 7.30 -1.98
C LEU A 145 -9.53 7.18 -2.69
N ASP A 146 -10.55 7.11 -1.84
CA ASP A 146 -11.98 7.06 -2.12
C ASP A 146 -12.66 7.46 -0.80
N THR A 147 -13.91 7.93 -0.85
CA THR A 147 -14.63 8.33 0.39
C THR A 147 -14.92 7.16 1.34
N HIS A 148 -14.71 5.93 0.88
CA HIS A 148 -15.04 4.69 1.57
C HIS A 148 -13.82 3.85 1.99
N TRP A 149 -12.60 4.26 1.64
CA TRP A 149 -11.38 3.45 1.84
C TRP A 149 -10.36 4.16 2.73
N TRP A 150 -9.72 3.40 3.63
CA TRP A 150 -8.58 3.83 4.45
C TRP A 150 -7.48 2.78 4.43
N ILE A 151 -6.23 3.24 4.49
CA ILE A 151 -5.06 2.38 4.66
C ILE A 151 -4.59 2.54 6.11
N ALA A 152 -4.42 1.42 6.78
CA ALA A 152 -3.86 1.29 8.11
C ALA A 152 -2.48 0.63 7.95
N GLU A 153 -1.41 1.38 8.16
CA GLU A 153 -0.06 0.83 8.24
C GLU A 153 0.17 0.37 9.69
N GLY A 154 0.64 -0.87 9.85
CA GLY A 154 1.07 -1.39 11.13
C GLY A 154 2.60 -1.40 11.17
N ASP A 155 3.19 -0.84 12.22
CA ASP A 155 4.60 -1.07 12.53
C ASP A 155 4.78 -2.56 12.91
N GLU A 156 5.76 -3.24 12.31
CA GLU A 156 6.20 -4.59 12.73
C GLU A 156 6.72 -4.61 14.17
#